data_AF-A0A0G4GIR3-F1
#
_entry.id   AF-A0A0G4GIR3-F1
#
_cell.length_a   1.000
_cell.length_b   1.000
_cell.length_c   1.000
_cell.angle_alpha   90.00
_cell.angle_beta   90.00
_cell.angle_gamma   90.00
#
_symmetry.space_group_name_H-M   'P 1'
#
loop_
_entity.id
_entity.type
_entity.pdbx_description
1 polymer ?
#
loop_
_entity_poly.entity_id
_entity_poly.type
_entity_poly.pdbx_seq_one_letter_code
_entity_poly.pdbx_strand_id
1 'polypeptide(L)'
;MSVVNVKVAFIRPKYANLREWRADPQNVYIGRRGVVFVDGRRYPESDSPFANPFKISKSVSGETVLVNFEEYMRDRLKAEKEKGQTGLLDSLLDLKGKTLGCWCAPEGCHGHVLLRLISEFSSKRSATVTGAEGKDRLNRAPGLPRTEEGHSSGAAASGSGQRPSIMIQSNMESQSEAGGKDVEEGKKKRKMEEIRQSEHAEAEADGKRQRKERDSEFGDESDAESQQKQTSPRQDTKAGR
;
A
#
# COMPACT_ATOMS: atom_id res chain seq x y z
N MET A 1 -5.90 -5.00 -20.81
CA MET A 1 -5.92 -4.01 -19.71
C MET A 1 -5.30 -2.75 -20.20
N SER A 2 -5.84 -1.60 -19.82
CA SER A 2 -5.34 -0.30 -20.22
C SER A 2 -5.32 0.65 -19.03
N VAL A 3 -4.41 1.62 -19.10
CA VAL A 3 -4.37 2.75 -18.18
C VAL A 3 -4.82 3.98 -18.97
N VAL A 4 -5.80 4.71 -18.46
CA VAL A 4 -6.39 5.88 -19.13
C VAL A 4 -6.26 7.12 -18.27
N ASN A 5 -6.08 8.27 -18.94
CA ASN A 5 -6.13 9.56 -18.25
C ASN A 5 -7.59 9.91 -17.95
N VAL A 6 -7.90 10.16 -16.68
CA VAL A 6 -9.26 10.49 -16.24
C VAL A 6 -9.52 11.98 -16.00
N LYS A 7 -8.60 12.85 -16.44
CA LYS A 7 -8.89 14.28 -16.59
C LYS A 7 -10.09 14.44 -17.52
N VAL A 8 -10.99 15.37 -17.17
CA VAL A 8 -12.25 15.61 -17.89
C VAL A 8 -12.07 15.78 -19.40
N ALA A 9 -10.96 16.40 -19.82
CA ALA A 9 -10.61 16.58 -21.23
C ALA A 9 -10.47 15.27 -22.03
N PHE A 10 -10.08 14.16 -21.39
CA PHE A 10 -9.81 12.88 -22.08
C PHE A 10 -10.96 11.88 -22.00
N ILE A 11 -11.90 12.07 -21.08
CA ILE A 11 -13.06 11.17 -20.89
C ILE A 11 -14.32 11.70 -21.60
N ARG A 12 -14.32 12.96 -22.01
CA ARG A 12 -15.38 13.55 -22.84
C ARG A 12 -15.22 13.16 -24.31
N PRO A 13 -16.33 13.15 -25.09
CA PRO A 13 -17.70 13.47 -24.66
C PRO A 13 -18.42 12.31 -23.97
N LYS A 14 -17.82 11.11 -23.93
CA LYS A 14 -18.48 9.89 -23.43
C LYS A 14 -18.93 10.00 -21.96
N TYR A 15 -18.16 10.69 -21.12
CA TYR A 15 -18.49 10.91 -19.71
C TYR A 15 -18.36 12.39 -19.37
N ALA A 16 -19.31 12.96 -18.63
CA ALA A 16 -19.28 14.37 -18.27
C ALA A 16 -18.19 14.69 -17.23
N ASN A 17 -17.91 13.74 -16.33
CA ASN A 17 -17.00 13.89 -15.20
C ASN A 17 -16.47 12.52 -14.68
N LEU A 18 -15.57 12.57 -13.68
CA LEU A 18 -14.95 11.37 -13.09
C LEU A 18 -15.96 10.44 -12.38
N ARG A 19 -17.04 10.98 -11.80
CA ARG A 19 -18.08 10.18 -11.12
C ARG A 19 -18.80 9.29 -12.13
N GLU A 20 -19.21 9.85 -13.26
CA GLU A 20 -19.83 9.08 -14.35
C GLU A 20 -18.88 8.06 -14.95
N TRP A 21 -17.61 8.41 -15.16
CA TRP A 21 -16.61 7.46 -15.65
C TRP A 21 -16.44 6.24 -14.72
N ARG A 22 -16.48 6.48 -13.40
CA ARG A 22 -16.41 5.42 -12.36
C ARG A 22 -17.72 4.63 -12.18
N ALA A 23 -18.83 5.06 -12.78
CA ALA A 23 -20.10 4.34 -12.70
C ALA A 23 -20.09 3.05 -13.55
N ASP A 24 -19.21 2.96 -14.54
CA ASP A 24 -18.95 1.75 -15.30
C ASP A 24 -18.16 0.73 -14.44
N PRO A 25 -18.68 -0.49 -14.21
CA PRO A 25 -18.00 -1.53 -13.42
C PRO A 25 -16.64 -1.97 -13.98
N GLN A 26 -16.38 -1.74 -15.28
CA GLN A 26 -15.10 -2.04 -15.90
C GLN A 26 -14.03 -0.99 -15.59
N ASN A 27 -14.43 0.17 -15.05
CA ASN A 27 -13.54 1.29 -14.78
C ASN A 27 -13.17 1.36 -13.30
N VAL A 28 -11.88 1.34 -13.00
CA VAL A 28 -11.37 1.44 -11.63
C VAL A 28 -10.46 2.63 -11.49
N TYR A 29 -10.82 3.56 -10.60
CA TYR A 29 -9.97 4.68 -10.25
C TYR A 29 -8.89 4.24 -9.25
N ILE A 30 -7.62 4.47 -9.61
CA ILE A 30 -6.45 4.03 -8.83
C ILE A 30 -5.68 5.21 -8.21
N GLY A 31 -6.23 6.42 -8.26
CA GLY A 31 -5.58 7.64 -7.77
C GLY A 31 -5.97 8.02 -6.35
N ARG A 32 -5.58 9.24 -5.97
CA ARG A 32 -5.83 9.83 -4.66
C ARG A 32 -7.24 10.42 -4.54
N ARG A 33 -7.71 10.60 -3.31
CA ARG A 33 -8.97 11.30 -3.00
C ARG A 33 -8.91 12.79 -3.34
N GLY A 34 -10.09 13.39 -3.51
CA GLY A 34 -10.29 14.84 -3.56
C GLY A 34 -9.64 15.57 -4.73
N VAL A 35 -9.37 14.88 -5.84
CA VAL A 35 -8.70 15.45 -7.02
C VAL A 35 -9.58 16.43 -7.81
N VAL A 36 -10.89 16.27 -7.76
CA VAL A 36 -11.85 17.15 -8.46
C VAL A 36 -12.99 17.55 -7.53
N PHE A 37 -13.76 18.55 -7.95
CA PHE A 37 -15.06 18.87 -7.37
C PHE A 37 -16.18 18.29 -8.24
N VAL A 38 -17.10 17.58 -7.62
CA VAL A 38 -18.35 17.09 -8.24
C VAL A 38 -19.47 17.44 -7.29
N ASP A 39 -20.48 18.17 -7.76
CA ASP A 39 -21.62 18.65 -6.97
C ASP A 39 -21.20 19.44 -5.72
N GLY A 40 -20.18 20.31 -5.87
CA GLY A 40 -19.65 21.12 -4.78
C GLY A 40 -18.81 20.37 -3.74
N ARG A 41 -18.58 19.06 -3.90
CA ARG A 41 -17.80 18.23 -2.96
C ARG A 41 -16.53 17.68 -3.60
N ARG A 42 -15.48 17.49 -2.78
CA ARG A 42 -14.23 16.84 -3.20
C ARG A 42 -14.49 15.38 -3.54
N TYR A 43 -14.04 14.95 -4.71
CA TYR A 43 -14.24 13.60 -5.23
C TYR A 43 -12.95 13.06 -5.86
N PRO A 44 -12.65 11.75 -5.73
CA PRO A 44 -13.30 10.74 -4.87
C PRO A 44 -13.20 11.07 -3.38
N GLU A 45 -14.06 10.46 -2.56
CA GLU A 45 -14.09 10.69 -1.10
C GLU A 45 -12.94 10.01 -0.37
N SER A 46 -12.51 8.83 -0.84
CA SER A 46 -11.42 8.04 -0.27
C SER A 46 -10.32 7.75 -1.29
N ASP A 47 -9.11 7.50 -0.81
CA ASP A 47 -8.01 7.07 -1.66
C ASP A 47 -8.27 5.64 -2.17
N SER A 48 -7.77 5.36 -3.37
CA SER A 48 -7.66 3.97 -3.81
C SER A 48 -6.66 3.21 -2.92
N PRO A 49 -6.87 1.91 -2.64
CA PRO A 49 -5.86 1.05 -2.01
C PRO A 49 -4.52 1.04 -2.78
N PHE A 50 -4.56 1.41 -4.06
CA PHE A 50 -3.44 1.48 -5.01
C PHE A 50 -3.00 2.91 -5.32
N ALA A 51 -3.47 3.91 -4.56
CA ALA A 51 -3.02 5.28 -4.70
C ALA A 51 -1.54 5.39 -4.34
N ASN A 52 -0.75 6.07 -5.17
CA ASN A 52 0.66 6.30 -4.87
C ASN A 52 0.80 7.25 -3.66
N PRO A 53 1.46 6.84 -2.55
CA PRO A 53 1.68 7.73 -1.41
C PRO A 53 2.76 8.79 -1.67
N PHE A 54 3.66 8.55 -2.61
CA PHE A 54 4.80 9.44 -2.92
C PHE A 54 4.41 10.56 -3.89
N LYS A 55 4.81 11.79 -3.58
CA LYS A 55 4.50 12.99 -4.38
C LYS A 55 5.74 13.47 -5.11
N ILE A 56 5.56 13.86 -6.38
CA ILE A 56 6.60 14.55 -7.14
C ILE A 56 6.82 15.92 -6.50
N SER A 57 8.09 16.30 -6.33
CA SER A 57 8.50 17.58 -5.77
C SER A 57 9.68 18.14 -6.58
N LYS A 58 10.19 19.32 -6.21
CA LYS A 58 11.39 19.88 -6.86
C LYS A 58 12.63 19.01 -6.66
N SER A 59 12.70 18.25 -5.56
CA SER A 59 13.84 17.41 -5.20
C SER A 59 13.67 15.95 -5.60
N VAL A 60 12.45 15.50 -5.91
CA VAL A 60 12.16 14.09 -6.22
C VAL A 60 11.51 13.99 -7.59
N SER A 61 12.19 13.30 -8.50
CA SER A 61 11.73 13.09 -9.88
C SER A 61 10.52 12.15 -9.95
N GLY A 62 9.77 12.21 -11.05
CA GLY A 62 8.68 11.28 -11.33
C GLY A 62 9.14 9.82 -11.39
N GLU A 63 10.35 9.56 -11.90
CA GLU A 63 10.92 8.21 -11.98
C GLU A 63 11.22 7.65 -10.60
N THR A 64 11.87 8.43 -9.73
CA THR A 64 12.12 8.03 -8.34
C THR A 64 10.80 7.74 -7.60
N VAL A 65 9.77 8.55 -7.81
CA VAL A 65 8.43 8.32 -7.25
C VAL A 65 7.81 7.00 -7.71
N LEU A 66 8.08 6.56 -8.94
CA LEU A 66 7.58 5.28 -9.47
C LEU A 66 8.36 4.08 -8.93
N VAL A 67 9.69 4.20 -8.81
CA VAL A 67 10.53 3.18 -8.19
C VAL A 67 10.10 2.97 -6.73
N ASN A 68 10.02 4.04 -5.95
CA ASN A 68 9.57 4.00 -4.56
C ASN A 68 8.16 3.40 -4.44
N PHE A 69 7.26 3.73 -5.38
CA PHE A 69 5.91 3.15 -5.40
C PHE A 69 5.92 1.65 -5.68
N GLU A 70 6.74 1.18 -6.62
CA GLU A 70 6.86 -0.24 -6.92
C GLU A 70 7.37 -1.02 -5.70
N GLU A 71 8.46 -0.55 -5.08
CA GLU A 71 9.02 -1.15 -3.87
C GLU A 71 7.99 -1.20 -2.74
N TYR A 72 7.34 -0.07 -2.46
CA TYR A 72 6.26 0.02 -1.47
C TYR A 72 5.14 -1.00 -1.72
N MET A 73 4.71 -1.17 -2.97
CA MET A 73 3.67 -2.14 -3.30
C MET A 73 4.14 -3.58 -3.10
N ARG A 74 5.39 -3.90 -3.46
CA ARG A 74 5.97 -5.23 -3.26
C ARG A 74 6.10 -5.57 -1.79
N ASP A 75 6.57 -4.62 -0.97
CA ASP A 75 6.71 -4.80 0.47
C ASP A 75 5.35 -5.02 1.13
N ARG A 76 4.31 -4.27 0.72
CA ARG A 76 2.95 -4.49 1.21
C ARG A 76 2.43 -5.88 0.87
N LEU A 77 2.60 -6.33 -0.37
CA LEU A 77 2.18 -7.66 -0.81
C LEU A 77 2.93 -8.76 -0.05
N LYS A 78 4.23 -8.57 0.18
CA LYS A 78 5.07 -9.49 0.95
C LYS A 78 4.63 -9.55 2.41
N ALA A 79 4.47 -8.40 3.07
CA ALA A 79 4.04 -8.31 4.46
C ALA A 79 2.64 -8.90 4.68
N GLU A 80 1.73 -8.74 3.71
CA GLU A 80 0.41 -9.37 3.74
C GLU A 80 0.53 -10.90 3.65
N LYS A 81 1.34 -11.40 2.71
CA LYS A 81 1.61 -12.84 2.55
C LYS A 81 2.23 -13.45 3.82
N GLU A 82 3.17 -12.76 4.45
CA GLU A 82 3.80 -13.21 5.71
C GLU A 82 2.79 -13.33 6.86
N LYS A 83 1.73 -12.51 6.85
CA LYS A 83 0.61 -12.58 7.78
C LYS A 83 -0.44 -13.65 7.41
N GLY A 84 -0.22 -14.41 6.33
CA GLY A 84 -1.19 -15.37 5.80
C GLY A 84 -2.45 -14.74 5.22
N GLN A 85 -2.40 -13.45 4.88
CA GLN A 85 -3.51 -12.69 4.29
C GLN A 85 -3.33 -12.60 2.77
N THR A 86 -4.43 -12.42 2.03
CA THR A 86 -4.41 -12.27 0.57
C THR A 86 -5.24 -11.10 0.05
N GLY A 87 -5.83 -10.28 0.92
CA GLY A 87 -6.81 -9.27 0.53
C GLY A 87 -6.30 -8.24 -0.49
N LEU A 88 -5.09 -7.72 -0.31
CA LEU A 88 -4.43 -6.79 -1.23
C LEU A 88 -4.01 -7.49 -2.52
N LEU A 89 -3.47 -8.70 -2.42
CA LEU A 89 -3.10 -9.50 -3.61
C LEU A 89 -4.34 -9.84 -4.46
N ASP A 90 -5.43 -10.23 -3.84
CA ASP A 90 -6.70 -10.55 -4.50
C ASP A 90 -7.29 -9.28 -5.11
N SER A 91 -7.36 -8.18 -4.35
CA SER A 91 -7.81 -6.89 -4.87
C SER A 91 -6.97 -6.40 -6.05
N LEU A 92 -5.65 -6.65 -6.03
CA LEU A 92 -4.75 -6.29 -7.13
C LEU A 92 -5.08 -7.12 -8.36
N LEU A 93 -5.32 -8.41 -8.19
CA LEU A 93 -5.58 -9.32 -9.30
C LEU A 93 -7.03 -9.20 -9.81
N ASP A 94 -7.96 -8.68 -9.02
CA ASP A 94 -9.31 -8.26 -9.44
C ASP A 94 -9.29 -7.04 -10.39
N LEU A 95 -8.16 -6.35 -10.51
CA LEU A 95 -7.96 -5.34 -11.54
C LEU A 95 -7.72 -5.96 -12.93
N LYS A 96 -7.47 -7.27 -13.00
CA LYS A 96 -7.26 -7.99 -14.25
C LYS A 96 -8.46 -7.84 -15.18
N GLY A 97 -8.21 -7.34 -16.38
CA GLY A 97 -9.23 -7.12 -17.40
C GLY A 97 -9.94 -5.76 -17.31
N LYS A 98 -9.77 -5.01 -16.22
CA LYS A 98 -10.39 -3.69 -16.02
C LYS A 98 -9.58 -2.56 -16.68
N THR A 99 -10.23 -1.41 -16.81
CA THR A 99 -9.63 -0.15 -17.26
C THR A 99 -9.21 0.67 -16.04
N LEU A 100 -7.93 0.99 -15.91
CA LEU A 100 -7.40 1.71 -14.76
C LEU A 100 -7.34 3.21 -15.04
N GLY A 101 -8.07 3.98 -14.24
CA GLY A 101 -8.15 5.42 -14.34
C GLY A 101 -7.14 6.11 -13.44
N CYS A 102 -6.24 6.90 -14.02
CA CYS A 102 -5.24 7.68 -13.28
C CYS A 102 -5.09 9.10 -13.85
N TRP A 103 -4.68 10.05 -13.01
CA TRP A 103 -4.39 11.42 -13.43
C TRP A 103 -3.03 11.59 -14.10
N CYS A 104 -2.08 10.71 -13.78
CA CYS A 104 -0.71 10.75 -14.27
C CYS A 104 -0.55 10.18 -15.68
N ALA A 105 -1.51 9.37 -16.16
CA ALA A 105 -1.43 8.74 -17.48
C ALA A 105 -1.31 9.78 -18.62
N PRO A 106 -0.68 9.45 -19.76
CA PRO A 106 -0.10 8.17 -20.12
C PRO A 106 1.31 7.96 -19.55
N GLU A 107 2.22 8.92 -19.66
CA GLU A 107 3.62 8.73 -19.31
C GLU A 107 3.89 8.88 -17.81
N GLY A 108 4.86 8.13 -17.28
CA GLY A 108 5.21 8.21 -15.86
C GLY A 108 4.05 7.83 -14.91
N CYS A 109 3.17 6.94 -15.33
CA CYS A 109 1.98 6.58 -14.56
C CYS A 109 2.20 5.39 -13.62
N HIS A 110 1.76 5.53 -12.36
CA HIS A 110 1.80 4.43 -11.39
C HIS A 110 0.89 3.25 -11.77
N GLY A 111 -0.12 3.49 -12.61
CA GLY A 111 -0.95 2.41 -13.17
C GLY A 111 -0.15 1.40 -13.97
N HIS A 112 0.93 1.82 -14.64
CA HIS A 112 1.81 0.90 -15.36
C HIS A 112 2.59 -0.02 -14.42
N VAL A 113 2.95 0.46 -13.23
CA VAL A 113 3.54 -0.38 -12.17
C VAL A 113 2.55 -1.46 -11.76
N LEU A 114 1.28 -1.11 -11.53
CA LEU A 114 0.24 -2.09 -11.18
C LEU A 114 0.05 -3.14 -12.27
N LEU A 115 0.05 -2.76 -13.55
CA LEU A 115 -0.04 -3.72 -14.66
C LEU A 115 1.11 -4.74 -14.64
N ARG A 116 2.35 -4.29 -14.38
CA ARG A 116 3.52 -5.17 -14.26
C ARG A 116 3.35 -6.16 -13.11
N LEU A 117 2.93 -5.67 -11.93
CA LEU A 117 2.68 -6.52 -10.76
C LEU A 117 1.56 -7.53 -11.02
N ILE A 118 0.44 -7.12 -11.63
CA ILE A 118 -0.67 -8.04 -11.98
C ILE A 118 -0.18 -9.17 -12.89
N SER A 119 0.62 -8.85 -13.91
CA SER A 119 1.18 -9.84 -14.82
C SER A 119 2.09 -10.83 -14.07
N GLU A 120 2.99 -10.33 -13.23
CA GLU A 120 3.93 -11.14 -12.46
C GLU A 120 3.20 -12.10 -11.50
N PHE A 121 2.25 -11.60 -10.71
CA PHE A 121 1.57 -12.39 -9.69
C PHE A 121 0.47 -13.30 -10.26
N SER A 122 -0.15 -12.95 -11.39
CA SER A 122 -1.06 -13.85 -12.11
C SER A 122 -0.34 -15.12 -12.56
N SER A 123 0.88 -14.98 -13.09
CA SER A 123 1.69 -16.11 -13.56
C SER A 123 2.11 -17.02 -12.40
N LYS A 124 2.48 -16.43 -11.26
CA LYS A 124 2.88 -17.19 -10.06
C LYS A 124 1.73 -18.03 -9.47
N ARG A 125 0.48 -17.55 -9.48
CA ARG A 125 -0.67 -18.33 -8.99
C ARG A 125 -0.99 -19.54 -9.86
N SER A 126 -0.84 -19.41 -11.17
CA SER A 126 -1.13 -20.50 -12.09
C SER A 126 -0.13 -21.66 -11.93
N ALA A 127 1.12 -21.35 -11.59
CA ALA A 127 2.17 -22.36 -11.35
C ALA A 127 1.99 -23.17 -10.05
N THR A 128 1.30 -22.62 -9.05
CA THR A 128 1.10 -23.31 -7.76
C THR A 128 -0.08 -24.29 -7.76
N VAL A 129 -1.05 -24.14 -8.67
CA VAL A 129 -2.23 -25.01 -8.74
C VAL A 129 -1.92 -26.34 -9.44
N THR A 130 -0.95 -26.40 -10.35
CA THR A 130 -0.59 -27.61 -11.10
C THR A 130 0.23 -28.64 -10.30
N GLY A 131 0.45 -28.43 -9.00
CA GLY A 131 1.28 -29.29 -8.13
C GLY A 131 0.54 -30.04 -7.01
N ALA A 132 -0.78 -29.84 -6.83
CA ALA A 132 -1.51 -30.35 -5.67
C ALA A 132 -2.53 -31.48 -5.97
N GLU A 133 -2.83 -31.79 -7.23
CA GLU A 133 -3.76 -32.87 -7.60
C GLU A 133 -3.01 -34.04 -8.23
N GLY A 134 -2.56 -35.01 -7.42
CA GLY A 134 -1.91 -36.19 -7.99
C GLY A 134 -1.25 -37.19 -7.05
N LYS A 135 -1.71 -37.36 -5.80
CA LYS A 135 -1.30 -38.50 -4.95
C LYS A 135 -2.42 -38.95 -3.99
N ASP A 136 -3.61 -39.22 -4.50
CA ASP A 136 -4.50 -40.20 -3.86
C ASP A 136 -5.55 -40.75 -4.83
N ARG A 137 -5.12 -41.65 -5.72
CA ARG A 137 -6.02 -42.63 -6.33
C ARG A 137 -5.38 -44.00 -6.20
N LEU A 138 -5.57 -44.53 -5.00
CA LEU A 138 -5.44 -45.95 -4.67
C LEU A 138 -6.05 -46.84 -5.75
N ASN A 139 -5.32 -47.91 -6.03
CA ASN A 139 -5.75 -49.10 -6.73
C ASN A 139 -7.14 -49.54 -6.25
N ARG A 140 -8.14 -49.52 -7.14
CA ARG A 140 -9.33 -50.35 -6.98
C ARG A 140 -9.79 -50.88 -8.33
N ALA A 141 -9.55 -52.18 -8.52
CA ALA A 141 -10.09 -52.95 -9.63
C ALA A 141 -11.63 -52.97 -9.57
N PRO A 142 -12.33 -53.01 -10.72
CA PRO A 142 -13.78 -53.11 -10.75
C PRO A 142 -14.21 -54.57 -10.60
N GLY A 143 -14.99 -54.87 -9.56
CA GLY A 143 -15.72 -56.13 -9.41
C GLY A 143 -17.17 -55.83 -9.06
N LEU A 144 -18.09 -56.13 -9.98
CA LEU A 144 -19.53 -56.31 -9.72
C LEU A 144 -19.79 -57.76 -9.25
N PRO A 145 -21.04 -58.15 -8.92
CA PRO A 145 -21.86 -57.73 -7.79
C PRO A 145 -22.32 -58.96 -6.98
N ARG A 146 -22.86 -58.79 -5.76
CA ARG A 146 -23.65 -59.88 -5.15
C ARG A 146 -24.74 -59.38 -4.19
N THR A 147 -25.97 -59.65 -4.64
CA THR A 147 -27.20 -60.02 -3.92
C THR A 147 -27.63 -59.22 -2.70
N GLU A 148 -28.80 -58.59 -2.87
CA GLU A 148 -29.68 -58.12 -1.81
C GLU A 148 -30.37 -59.32 -1.15
N GLU A 149 -30.21 -59.46 0.17
CA GLU A 149 -31.19 -60.13 1.02
C GLU A 149 -31.40 -59.27 2.25
N GLY A 150 -32.65 -58.85 2.46
CA GLY A 150 -33.08 -58.21 3.69
C GLY A 150 -33.13 -59.19 4.86
N HIS A 151 -33.22 -58.65 6.07
CA HIS A 151 -34.23 -58.98 7.09
C HIS A 151 -33.93 -58.22 8.39
N SER A 152 -34.88 -57.33 8.71
CA SER A 152 -35.49 -57.03 10.02
C SER A 152 -34.77 -57.30 11.36
N SER A 153 -34.96 -56.31 12.25
CA SER A 153 -35.02 -56.38 13.73
C SER A 153 -33.67 -56.63 14.42
N GLY A 154 -33.31 -56.03 15.55
CA GLY A 154 -34.01 -55.27 16.59
C GLY A 154 -33.16 -55.40 17.87
N ALA A 155 -33.55 -54.68 18.91
CA ALA A 155 -33.08 -54.79 20.30
C ALA A 155 -31.91 -53.90 20.76
N ALA A 156 -32.27 -53.10 21.76
CA ALA A 156 -31.46 -52.32 22.66
C ALA A 156 -30.68 -53.20 23.64
N ALA A 157 -29.57 -52.67 24.15
CA ALA A 157 -29.08 -53.00 25.50
C ALA A 157 -28.15 -51.90 26.03
N SER A 158 -28.61 -51.25 27.09
CA SER A 158 -27.83 -50.56 28.11
C SER A 158 -26.79 -51.49 28.74
N GLY A 159 -25.56 -51.01 28.92
CA GLY A 159 -24.50 -51.75 29.58
C GLY A 159 -23.44 -50.83 30.15
N SER A 160 -23.66 -50.40 31.39
CA SER A 160 -22.65 -49.87 32.30
C SER A 160 -21.52 -50.88 32.49
N GLY A 161 -20.27 -50.47 32.24
CA GLY A 161 -19.10 -51.32 32.44
C GLY A 161 -17.84 -50.48 32.63
N GLN A 162 -17.43 -50.36 33.89
CA GLN A 162 -16.14 -49.82 34.32
C GLN A 162 -14.98 -50.52 33.60
N ARG A 163 -13.97 -49.73 33.21
CA ARG A 163 -12.64 -50.23 32.84
C ARG A 163 -11.53 -49.27 33.31
N PRO A 164 -10.31 -49.80 33.50
CA PRO A 164 -9.43 -49.42 34.60
C PRO A 164 -8.37 -48.37 34.25
N SER A 165 -7.73 -47.84 35.29
CA SER A 165 -6.50 -47.05 35.27
C SER A 165 -5.47 -47.61 34.29
N ILE A 166 -5.01 -46.75 33.38
CA ILE A 166 -3.77 -46.93 32.64
C ILE A 166 -2.86 -45.76 33.04
N MET A 167 -1.82 -46.08 33.80
CA MET A 167 -0.66 -45.20 33.95
C MET A 167 -0.03 -45.04 32.57
N ILE A 168 0.11 -43.81 32.09
CA ILE A 168 1.05 -43.48 31.02
C ILE A 168 2.14 -42.64 31.64
N GLN A 169 3.35 -43.18 31.52
CA GLN A 169 4.60 -42.67 32.03
C GLN A 169 4.94 -41.33 31.38
N SER A 170 5.48 -40.45 32.21
CA SER A 170 6.24 -39.26 31.86
C SER A 170 7.35 -39.58 30.86
N ASN A 171 7.34 -38.92 29.71
CA ASN A 171 8.53 -38.79 28.87
C ASN A 171 9.00 -37.34 28.91
N MET A 172 10.06 -37.12 29.69
CA MET A 172 10.96 -35.97 29.64
C MET A 172 12.03 -36.29 28.61
N GLU A 173 12.02 -35.59 27.48
CA GLU A 173 13.12 -35.42 26.51
C GLU A 173 12.65 -34.31 25.55
N SER A 174 13.40 -33.33 25.07
CA SER A 174 14.71 -32.77 25.34
C SER A 174 14.70 -31.46 24.56
N GLN A 175 14.99 -30.34 25.24
CA GLN A 175 15.19 -29.05 24.58
C GLN A 175 16.56 -29.05 23.89
N SER A 176 16.64 -28.64 22.62
CA SER A 176 17.83 -27.95 22.09
C SER A 176 17.66 -27.37 20.67
N GLU A 177 16.65 -26.55 20.37
CA GLU A 177 16.66 -25.72 19.14
C GLU A 177 15.96 -24.35 19.33
N ALA A 178 16.43 -23.54 20.29
CA ALA A 178 15.91 -22.19 20.54
C ALA A 178 17.03 -21.15 20.76
N GLY A 179 18.09 -21.18 19.96
CA GLY A 179 19.26 -20.29 20.14
C GLY A 179 19.52 -19.29 18.99
N GLY A 180 18.89 -19.43 17.83
CA GLY A 180 19.26 -18.67 16.62
C GLY A 180 18.41 -17.42 16.32
N LYS A 181 17.11 -17.46 16.62
CA LYS A 181 16.16 -16.43 16.16
C LYS A 181 16.20 -15.16 17.03
N ASP A 182 16.40 -15.29 18.33
CA ASP A 182 16.42 -14.15 19.27
C ASP A 182 17.67 -13.28 19.13
N VAL A 183 18.81 -13.89 18.75
CA VAL A 183 20.07 -13.16 18.52
C VAL A 183 19.99 -12.29 17.27
N GLU A 184 19.36 -12.79 16.21
CA GLU A 184 19.24 -12.06 14.95
C GLU A 184 18.17 -10.97 15.01
N GLU A 185 17.08 -11.20 15.74
CA GLU A 185 16.09 -10.17 16.03
C GLU A 185 16.67 -9.06 16.93
N GLY A 186 17.50 -9.41 17.91
CA GLY A 186 18.24 -8.45 18.73
C GLY A 186 19.22 -7.59 17.92
N LYS A 187 19.93 -8.19 16.95
CA LYS A 187 20.83 -7.46 16.03
C LYS A 187 20.05 -6.50 15.11
N LYS A 188 18.89 -6.92 14.60
CA LYS A 188 18.02 -6.06 13.76
C LYS A 188 17.45 -4.89 14.54
N LYS A 189 17.00 -5.10 15.79
CA LYS A 189 16.50 -4.03 16.65
C LYS A 189 17.57 -2.99 16.97
N ARG A 190 18.79 -3.43 17.34
CA ARG A 190 19.93 -2.52 17.58
C ARG A 190 20.32 -1.71 16.35
N LYS A 191 20.38 -2.33 15.17
CA LYS A 191 20.68 -1.61 13.91
C LYS A 191 19.60 -0.60 13.54
N MET A 192 18.34 -0.91 13.80
CA MET A 192 17.23 0.03 13.56
C MET A 192 17.24 1.21 14.53
N GLU A 193 17.71 1.01 15.76
CA GLU A 193 17.87 2.06 16.77
C GLU A 193 19.06 2.98 16.45
N GLU A 194 20.19 2.44 15.99
CA GLU A 194 21.31 3.24 15.47
C GLU A 194 20.90 4.12 14.29
N ILE A 195 20.12 3.59 13.35
CA ILE A 195 19.63 4.37 12.19
C ILE A 195 18.72 5.52 12.66
N ARG A 196 17.80 5.27 13.60
CA ARG A 196 16.95 6.33 14.15
C ARG A 196 17.75 7.40 14.89
N GLN A 197 18.80 7.01 15.62
CA GLN A 197 19.68 7.95 16.30
C GLN A 197 20.49 8.78 15.31
N SER A 198 20.96 8.20 14.19
CA SER A 198 21.63 8.97 13.14
C SER A 198 20.69 9.94 12.41
N GLU A 199 19.46 9.53 12.10
CA GLU A 199 18.47 10.39 11.44
C GLU A 199 18.07 11.58 12.33
N HIS A 200 17.92 11.36 13.64
CA HIS A 200 17.65 12.44 14.59
C HIS A 200 18.83 13.42 14.71
N ALA A 201 20.06 12.91 14.75
CA ALA A 201 21.27 13.75 14.81
C ALA A 201 21.45 14.60 13.54
N GLU A 202 21.16 14.05 12.36
CA GLU A 202 21.19 14.80 11.10
C GLU A 202 20.10 15.87 11.04
N ALA A 203 18.88 15.56 11.50
CA ALA A 203 17.79 16.53 11.57
C ALA A 203 18.10 17.71 12.52
N GLU A 204 18.74 17.45 13.66
CA GLU A 204 19.19 18.51 14.57
C GLU A 204 20.34 19.34 13.98
N ALA A 205 21.26 18.72 13.25
CA ALA A 205 22.35 19.43 12.58
C ALA A 205 21.83 20.33 11.45
N ASP A 206 20.85 19.88 10.68
CA ASP A 206 20.20 20.65 9.61
C ASP A 206 19.39 21.82 10.18
N GLY A 207 18.65 21.59 11.27
CA GLY A 207 17.94 22.65 11.99
C GLY A 207 18.87 23.75 12.52
N LYS A 208 20.07 23.39 13.01
CA LYS A 208 21.09 24.37 13.43
C LYS A 208 21.71 25.13 12.26
N ARG A 209 21.90 24.50 11.10
CA ARG A 209 22.38 25.18 9.87
C ARG A 209 21.36 26.20 9.36
N GLN A 210 20.09 25.80 9.24
CA GLN A 210 19.02 26.69 8.78
C GLN A 210 18.80 27.88 9.73
N ARG A 211 19.01 27.71 11.05
CA ARG A 211 18.93 28.82 12.01
C ARG A 211 20.08 29.81 11.82
N LYS A 212 21.30 29.33 11.59
CA LYS A 212 22.47 30.19 11.36
C LYS A 212 22.38 30.97 10.03
N GLU A 213 21.81 30.38 9.00
CA GLU A 213 21.56 31.05 7.71
C GLU A 213 20.54 32.19 7.84
N ARG A 214 19.42 31.96 8.57
CA ARG A 214 18.43 33.02 8.84
C ARG A 214 18.99 34.17 9.68
N ASP A 215 19.83 33.86 10.67
CA ASP A 215 20.44 34.89 11.53
C ASP A 215 21.50 35.71 10.75
N SER A 216 22.05 35.19 9.65
CA SER A 216 22.96 35.93 8.76
C SER A 216 22.26 36.79 7.69
N GLU A 217 21.00 36.49 7.35
CA GLU A 217 20.21 37.28 6.37
C GLU A 217 19.52 38.50 6.98
N PHE A 218 19.41 38.59 8.31
CA PHE A 218 18.68 39.68 9.00
C PHE A 218 19.59 40.73 9.67
N GLY A 219 20.88 40.71 9.37
CA GLY A 219 21.89 41.55 10.02
C GLY A 219 22.50 42.63 9.14
N ASP A 220 21.72 43.41 8.38
CA ASP A 220 22.25 44.60 7.67
C ASP A 220 21.17 45.64 7.24
N GLU A 221 20.03 45.73 7.94
CA GLU A 221 18.95 46.66 7.56
C GLU A 221 18.55 47.61 8.71
N SER A 222 19.53 48.16 9.44
CA SER A 222 19.27 49.12 10.52
C SER A 222 20.13 50.39 10.52
N ASP A 223 20.65 50.84 9.37
CA ASP A 223 21.44 52.10 9.30
C ASP A 223 21.16 53.00 8.08
N ALA A 224 20.01 52.84 7.40
CA ALA A 224 19.68 53.63 6.20
C ALA A 224 18.59 54.71 6.38
N GLU A 225 18.09 54.96 7.60
CA GLU A 225 16.97 55.90 7.83
C GLU A 225 17.32 57.16 8.64
N SER A 226 18.53 57.72 8.47
CA SER A 226 18.92 58.98 9.14
C SER A 226 19.31 60.14 8.20
N GLN A 227 19.18 60.03 6.88
CA GLN A 227 19.61 61.10 5.96
C GLN A 227 18.59 61.45 4.87
N GLN A 228 17.35 61.73 5.25
CA GLN A 228 16.41 62.39 4.33
C GLN A 228 15.44 63.31 5.08
N LYS A 229 16.01 64.36 5.70
CA LYS A 229 15.20 65.43 6.31
C LYS A 229 15.80 66.82 6.15
N GLN A 230 16.26 67.18 4.95
CA GLN A 230 16.49 68.57 4.58
C GLN A 230 16.26 68.79 3.09
N THR A 231 15.02 69.06 2.69
CA THR A 231 14.70 70.00 1.59
C THR A 231 13.22 70.35 1.69
N SER A 232 12.92 71.57 2.15
CA SER A 232 11.59 72.17 2.06
C SER A 232 11.58 73.17 0.90
N PRO A 233 10.59 73.16 0.00
CA PRO A 233 10.22 74.35 -0.75
C PRO A 233 9.01 75.04 -0.12
N ARG A 234 9.17 76.33 0.16
CA ARG A 234 8.10 77.27 0.55
C ARG A 234 7.07 77.36 -0.58
N GLN A 235 5.79 77.20 -0.24
CA GLN A 235 4.68 77.65 -1.08
C GLN A 235 4.30 79.06 -0.66
N ASP A 236 4.63 80.04 -1.48
CA ASP A 236 4.07 81.39 -1.36
C ASP A 236 2.72 81.43 -2.09
N THR A 237 1.65 81.42 -1.31
CA THR A 237 0.34 81.87 -1.74
C THR A 237 0.30 83.40 -1.71
N LYS A 238 -0.01 84.06 -2.82
CA LYS A 238 -0.58 85.42 -2.76
C LYS A 238 -1.63 85.63 -3.82
N ALA A 239 -2.78 86.08 -3.32
CA ALA A 239 -4.04 86.32 -3.99
C ALA A 239 -4.14 87.74 -4.60
N GLY A 240 -5.16 87.91 -5.46
CA GLY A 240 -5.75 89.20 -5.86
C GLY A 240 -5.04 89.86 -7.04
N ARG A 241 -5.70 90.38 -8.07
CA ARG A 241 -7.05 90.94 -8.20
C ARG A 241 -7.40 91.01 -9.70
#